data_AF-A0A926G434-F1
#
_entry.id   AF-A0A926G434-F1
#
_cell.length_a   1.000
_cell.length_b   1.000
_cell.length_c   1.000
_cell.angle_alpha   90.00
_cell.angle_beta   90.00
_cell.angle_gamma   90.00
#
_symmetry.space_group_name_H-M   'P 1'
#
loop_
_entity.id
_entity.type
_entity.pdbx_description
1 polymer ?
#
loop_
_entity_poly.entity_id
_entity_poly.type
_entity_poly.pdbx_seq_one_letter_code
_entity_poly.pdbx_strand_id
1 'polypeptide(L)'
;MRRIFPVAVVALMALSPRAKLDLIFQPGLTSKDEVSEISGRGVGMDVVRASIEQIGGRVELDNAPGKGLRIAIHVPLTLSIISAIVVGSGKQRFAIPRQSIEEIVTERGEAIRIDVLGGTQVATVRERRMPLLALANLLGIERGPRSDQHGGSQMLVIVGVSEGSYALAVDTVLDNEELVIKPASPAVMTTGLYAGQTLPDSGLPMLLLDCAGMASVAGLNFNRDAGQGFDEAEEAAEAPGVPALLFNDLDGMRRAVPLAAVDRVEQVSGEQVRFAAGRFRLAIDGRILPLAAQGEIEGRHRLNVLRLKDDMAEVSYAIDEALDIIILPRDISPAREAGPVAGVMLIDGEQVELLDVLWVFDEHADREVEDDAPLCLISGDQDGWMASFVRPLLESAGYRVTAHLAAGETAAVVLSSEDAPTPADASAPVVRLRRRRAAKAGDDSIYRYDRAGLLSALEARVAGKAGR
;
A
#
# COMPACT_ATOMS: atom_id res chain seq x y z
N MET A 1 -5.27 11.42 29.87
CA MET A 1 -5.85 10.07 29.76
C MET A 1 -7.17 10.16 28.99
N ARG A 2 -7.14 9.94 27.67
CA ARG A 2 -8.39 9.70 26.93
C ARG A 2 -8.79 8.25 27.22
N ARG A 3 -9.86 8.08 28.01
CA ARG A 3 -10.53 6.79 28.13
C ARG A 3 -10.91 6.32 26.73
N ILE A 4 -10.75 5.02 26.50
CA ILE A 4 -11.24 4.29 25.32
C ILE A 4 -12.67 4.79 25.04
N PHE A 5 -12.85 5.63 24.02
CA PHE A 5 -14.16 5.81 23.42
C PHE A 5 -14.53 4.46 22.79
N PRO A 6 -15.80 4.05 22.85
CA PRO A 6 -16.20 2.70 22.51
C PRO A 6 -16.09 2.52 21.00
N VAL A 7 -14.90 2.16 20.51
CA VAL A 7 -14.81 1.24 19.38
C VAL A 7 -15.64 0.06 19.83
N ALA A 8 -16.81 -0.12 19.21
CA ALA A 8 -17.75 -1.16 19.58
C ALA A 8 -16.95 -2.44 19.80
N VAL A 9 -17.05 -3.05 20.98
CA VAL A 9 -16.27 -4.25 21.35
C VAL A 9 -16.33 -5.33 20.27
N VAL A 10 -17.43 -5.33 19.49
CA VAL A 10 -17.66 -6.11 18.28
C VAL A 10 -16.60 -5.88 17.17
N ALA A 11 -16.23 -4.63 16.88
CA ALA A 11 -15.22 -4.28 15.86
C ALA A 11 -13.81 -4.73 16.27
N LEU A 12 -13.47 -4.63 17.55
CA LEU A 12 -12.20 -5.17 18.08
C LEU A 12 -12.15 -6.70 17.99
N MET A 13 -13.28 -7.40 18.12
CA MET A 13 -13.31 -8.86 17.97
C MET A 13 -13.07 -9.32 16.53
N ALA A 14 -13.52 -8.55 15.54
CA ALA A 14 -13.35 -8.84 14.11
C ALA A 14 -11.93 -8.66 13.58
N LEU A 15 -11.04 -7.96 14.31
CA LEU A 15 -9.65 -7.75 13.89
C LEU A 15 -8.81 -9.03 13.97
N SER A 16 -7.93 -9.22 13.00
CA SER A 16 -6.91 -10.28 13.04
C SER A 16 -6.00 -10.10 14.26
N PRO A 17 -5.35 -11.18 14.77
CA PRO A 17 -4.42 -11.09 15.89
C PRO A 17 -3.31 -10.06 15.67
N ARG A 18 -2.83 -9.93 14.43
CA ARG A 18 -1.80 -8.97 14.03
C ARG A 18 -2.33 -7.54 14.05
N ALA A 19 -3.50 -7.29 13.47
CA ALA A 19 -4.14 -5.98 13.49
C ALA A 19 -4.46 -5.49 14.91
N LYS A 20 -4.79 -6.41 15.84
CA LYS A 20 -4.95 -6.09 17.27
C LYS A 20 -3.65 -5.63 17.93
N LEU A 21 -2.51 -6.21 17.54
CA LEU A 21 -1.20 -5.81 18.08
C LEU A 21 -0.73 -4.48 17.48
N ASP A 22 -1.02 -4.24 16.20
CA ASP A 22 -0.65 -2.98 15.54
C ASP A 22 -1.34 -1.76 16.15
N LEU A 23 -2.47 -1.94 16.86
CA LEU A 23 -3.08 -0.87 17.65
C LEU A 23 -2.13 -0.28 18.70
N ILE A 24 -1.09 -1.01 19.14
CA ILE A 24 -0.10 -0.45 20.08
C ILE A 24 0.70 0.71 19.49
N PHE A 25 0.81 0.78 18.17
CA PHE A 25 1.45 1.87 17.45
C PHE A 25 0.52 3.06 17.19
N GLN A 26 -0.73 3.02 17.66
CA GLN A 26 -1.65 4.14 17.52
C GLN A 26 -1.28 5.26 18.50
N PRO A 27 -1.24 6.52 18.04
CA PRO A 27 -0.92 7.66 18.89
C PRO A 27 -1.81 7.74 20.12
N GLY A 28 -1.19 7.88 21.30
CA GLY A 28 -1.89 8.04 22.56
C GLY A 28 -2.43 6.76 23.21
N LEU A 29 -2.18 5.57 22.65
CA LEU A 29 -2.44 4.31 23.34
C LEU A 29 -1.31 4.02 24.35
N THR A 30 -1.65 3.85 25.62
CA THR A 30 -0.69 3.54 26.70
C THR A 30 -1.29 2.55 27.69
N SER A 31 -0.45 1.69 28.26
CA SER A 31 -0.83 0.66 29.24
C SER A 31 -0.58 1.07 30.70
N LYS A 32 -0.31 2.35 30.99
CA LYS A 32 0.03 2.83 32.34
C LYS A 32 -1.10 3.62 33.00
N ASP A 33 -1.35 3.35 34.28
CA ASP A 33 -2.28 4.09 35.13
C ASP A 33 -1.64 5.29 35.87
N GLU A 34 -0.31 5.29 36.09
CA GLU A 34 0.43 6.39 36.75
C GLU A 34 1.75 6.75 36.06
N VAL A 35 2.16 8.01 36.19
CA VAL A 35 3.39 8.59 35.59
C VAL A 35 4.57 8.37 36.55
N SER A 36 5.64 7.69 36.11
CA SER A 36 6.87 7.52 36.91
C SER A 36 8.06 8.32 36.36
N GLU A 37 8.86 8.89 37.28
CA GLU A 37 9.87 9.93 37.01
C GLU A 37 10.99 9.55 36.03
N ILE A 38 11.25 8.26 35.80
CA ILE A 38 12.35 7.79 34.93
C ILE A 38 11.88 7.63 33.47
N SER A 39 10.57 7.73 33.21
CA SER A 39 9.92 7.52 31.90
C SER A 39 9.20 8.79 31.40
N GLY A 40 9.59 9.95 31.93
CA GLY A 40 8.92 11.25 31.75
C GLY A 40 9.05 11.94 30.39
N ARG A 41 9.28 11.21 29.28
CA ARG A 41 9.23 11.79 27.93
C ARG A 41 8.12 11.23 27.05
N GLY A 42 7.35 10.24 27.53
CA GLY A 42 6.18 9.76 26.80
C GLY A 42 6.50 9.28 25.37
N VAL A 43 7.60 8.54 25.18
CA VAL A 43 7.89 7.90 23.88
C VAL A 43 6.93 6.72 23.75
N GLY A 44 5.82 6.95 23.06
CA GLY A 44 4.88 5.90 22.70
C GLY A 44 5.50 4.96 21.66
N MET A 45 4.86 3.80 21.48
CA MET A 45 5.31 2.85 20.47
C MET A 45 5.15 3.40 19.05
N ASP A 46 4.25 4.36 18.85
CA ASP A 46 4.11 5.20 17.64
C ASP A 46 5.43 5.90 17.26
N VAL A 47 6.05 6.60 18.21
CA VAL A 47 7.33 7.31 18.01
C VAL A 47 8.47 6.31 17.73
N VAL A 48 8.47 5.16 18.41
CA VAL A 48 9.45 4.09 18.19
C VAL A 48 9.33 3.51 16.77
N ARG A 49 8.11 3.25 16.29
CA ARG A 49 7.87 2.76 14.93
C ARG A 49 8.33 3.77 13.89
N ALA A 50 7.93 5.05 14.04
CA ALA A 50 8.32 6.12 13.11
C ALA A 50 9.85 6.28 13.02
N SER A 51 10.56 6.22 14.16
CA SER A 51 12.02 6.30 14.19
C SER A 51 12.70 5.15 13.44
N ILE A 52 12.14 3.94 13.53
CA ILE A 52 12.68 2.74 12.88
C ILE A 52 12.35 2.75 11.38
N GLU A 53 11.15 3.18 11.00
CA GLU A 53 10.76 3.34 9.58
C GLU A 53 11.59 4.43 8.88
N GLN A 54 11.93 5.52 9.59
CA GLN A 54 12.72 6.61 9.05
C GLN A 54 14.12 6.18 8.60
N ILE A 55 14.72 5.19 9.27
CA ILE A 55 16.02 4.62 8.89
C ILE A 55 15.92 3.46 7.90
N GLY A 56 14.72 3.24 7.32
CA GLY A 56 14.43 2.14 6.39
C GLY A 56 14.29 0.78 7.09
N GLY A 57 14.03 0.77 8.39
CA GLY A 57 13.73 -0.43 9.17
C GLY A 57 12.23 -0.71 9.28
N ARG A 58 11.88 -1.81 9.94
CA ARG A 58 10.49 -2.16 10.29
C ARG A 58 10.41 -2.81 11.67
N VAL A 59 9.24 -2.73 12.30
CA VAL A 59 8.96 -3.36 13.59
C VAL A 59 7.80 -4.34 13.47
N GLU A 60 7.96 -5.52 14.08
CA GLU A 60 6.95 -6.57 14.15
C GLU A 60 6.70 -6.96 15.61
N LEU A 61 5.44 -7.26 15.93
CA LEU A 61 5.00 -7.71 17.25
C LEU A 61 4.41 -9.10 17.16
N ASP A 62 4.86 -9.97 18.05
CA ASP A 62 4.29 -11.29 18.26
C ASP A 62 3.99 -11.45 19.74
N ASN A 63 2.71 -11.64 20.08
CA ASN A 63 2.25 -11.71 21.45
C ASN A 63 1.34 -12.92 21.63
N ALA A 64 1.67 -13.76 22.60
CA ALA A 64 0.81 -14.82 23.05
C ALA A 64 0.46 -14.57 24.54
N PRO A 65 -0.81 -14.27 24.88
CA PRO A 65 -1.21 -14.03 26.26
C PRO A 65 -0.76 -15.15 27.19
N GLY A 66 -0.11 -14.78 28.30
CA GLY A 66 0.46 -15.72 29.27
C GLY A 66 1.78 -16.40 28.85
N LYS A 67 2.25 -16.20 27.62
CA LYS A 67 3.54 -16.71 27.11
C LYS A 67 4.56 -15.61 26.84
N GLY A 68 4.13 -14.35 26.80
CA GLY A 68 4.99 -13.17 26.68
C GLY A 68 4.83 -12.45 25.33
N LEU A 69 5.55 -11.33 25.22
CA LEU A 69 5.58 -10.46 24.04
C LEU A 69 6.99 -10.49 23.43
N ARG A 70 7.07 -10.72 22.13
CA ARG A 70 8.27 -10.58 21.32
C ARG A 70 8.13 -9.36 20.41
N ILE A 71 9.12 -8.48 20.45
CA ILE A 71 9.25 -7.33 19.56
C ILE A 71 10.45 -7.62 18.64
N ALA A 72 10.21 -7.73 17.34
CA ALA A 72 11.25 -7.93 16.34
C ALA A 72 11.50 -6.62 15.57
N ILE A 73 12.72 -6.11 15.68
CA ILE A 73 13.17 -4.91 14.96
C ILE A 73 14.07 -5.36 13.81
N HIS A 74 13.66 -5.05 12.59
CA HIS A 74 14.47 -5.29 11.40
C HIS A 74 15.05 -3.96 10.95
N VAL A 75 16.37 -3.85 10.98
CA VAL A 75 17.09 -2.68 10.47
C VAL A 75 18.12 -3.13 9.44
N PRO A 76 18.32 -2.37 8.36
CA PRO A 76 19.37 -2.65 7.38
C PRO A 76 20.73 -2.77 8.08
N LEU A 77 21.49 -3.83 7.76
CA LEU A 77 22.83 -4.07 8.34
C LEU A 77 23.90 -3.14 7.73
N THR A 78 23.61 -2.57 6.55
CA THR A 78 24.51 -1.72 5.78
C THR A 78 24.33 -0.24 6.09
N LEU A 79 25.32 0.57 5.72
CA LEU A 79 25.19 2.04 5.65
C LEU A 79 23.88 2.40 4.91
N SER A 80 22.93 3.03 5.60
CA SER A 80 21.64 3.39 5.02
C SER A 80 21.85 4.49 3.98
N ILE A 81 21.76 4.13 2.70
CA ILE A 81 21.67 5.09 1.60
C ILE A 81 20.22 5.54 1.55
N ILE A 82 19.98 6.83 1.76
CA ILE A 82 18.66 7.45 1.76
C ILE A 82 18.63 8.50 0.66
N SER A 83 17.62 8.46 -0.21
CA SER A 83 17.34 9.56 -1.14
C SER A 83 16.76 10.73 -0.36
N ALA A 84 17.47 11.87 -0.40
CA ALA A 84 17.13 13.06 0.35
C ALA A 84 17.21 14.31 -0.52
N ILE A 85 16.37 15.29 -0.22
CA ILE A 85 16.45 16.63 -0.80
C ILE A 85 17.33 17.50 0.09
N VAL A 86 18.34 18.12 -0.51
CA VAL A 86 19.22 19.07 0.18
C VAL A 86 18.58 20.44 0.18
N VAL A 87 18.39 21.01 1.38
CA VAL A 87 17.81 22.33 1.59
C VAL A 87 18.80 23.25 2.29
N GLY A 88 18.77 24.53 1.95
CA GLY A 88 19.57 25.59 2.56
C GLY A 88 18.76 26.41 3.56
N SER A 89 19.37 26.71 4.70
CA SER A 89 18.89 27.68 5.69
C SER A 89 20.07 28.48 6.24
N GLY A 90 20.05 29.79 6.03
CA GLY A 90 21.19 30.67 6.27
C GLY A 90 22.42 30.25 5.46
N LYS A 91 23.51 29.91 6.17
CA LYS A 91 24.76 29.42 5.57
C LYS A 91 24.91 27.89 5.68
N GLN A 92 23.89 27.20 6.20
CA GLN A 92 23.93 25.78 6.48
C GLN A 92 23.06 25.00 5.49
N ARG A 93 23.43 23.74 5.28
CA ARG A 93 22.70 22.79 4.43
C ARG A 93 22.23 21.62 5.27
N PHE A 94 21.03 21.17 4.98
CA PHE A 94 20.35 20.07 5.66
C PHE A 94 19.78 19.11 4.63
N ALA A 95 19.63 17.86 5.02
CA ALA A 95 18.98 16.85 4.20
C ALA A 95 17.59 16.55 4.76
N ILE A 96 16.59 16.42 3.89
CA ILE A 96 15.24 15.97 4.23
C ILE A 96 14.98 14.67 3.48
N PRO A 97 14.51 13.59 4.13
CA PRO A 97 14.15 12.35 3.44
C PRO A 97 13.13 12.65 2.34
N ARG A 98 13.39 12.23 1.10
CA ARG A 98 12.50 12.52 -0.04
C ARG A 98 11.09 11.96 0.19
N GLN A 99 11.00 10.81 0.86
CA GLN A 99 9.73 10.16 1.20
C GLN A 99 8.83 10.98 2.14
N SER A 100 9.39 11.93 2.89
CA SER A 100 8.63 12.82 3.79
C SER A 100 8.16 14.09 3.10
N ILE A 101 8.54 14.32 1.83
CA ILE A 101 8.18 15.52 1.07
C ILE A 101 7.01 15.18 0.15
N GLU A 102 5.88 15.84 0.35
CA GLU A 102 4.70 15.75 -0.52
C GLU A 102 4.90 16.59 -1.79
N GLU A 103 5.27 17.86 -1.61
CA GLU A 103 5.58 18.77 -2.71
C GLU A 103 6.54 19.89 -2.26
N ILE A 104 7.17 20.55 -3.22
CA ILE A 104 8.00 21.74 -3.00
C ILE A 104 7.40 22.86 -3.82
N VAL A 105 6.99 23.92 -3.12
CA VAL A 105 6.34 25.07 -3.74
C VAL A 105 7.16 26.32 -3.47
N THR A 106 7.16 27.22 -4.45
CA THR A 106 7.79 28.54 -4.32
C THR A 106 6.69 29.58 -4.29
N GLU A 107 6.79 30.55 -3.38
CA GLU A 107 5.87 31.69 -3.25
C GLU A 107 5.97 32.63 -4.46
N ARG A 108 5.54 32.18 -5.63
CA ARG A 108 5.39 32.99 -6.86
C ARG A 108 3.92 32.94 -7.28
N GLY A 109 3.13 33.93 -6.88
CA GLY A 109 1.75 34.12 -7.33
C GLY A 109 0.67 33.94 -6.24
N GLU A 110 -0.60 34.11 -6.63
CA GLU A 110 -1.78 34.12 -5.74
C GLU A 110 -2.15 32.75 -5.11
N ALA A 111 -1.45 31.68 -5.47
CA ALA A 111 -1.75 30.30 -5.08
C ALA A 111 -1.27 29.90 -3.67
N ILE A 112 -0.45 30.74 -3.03
CA ILE A 112 0.07 30.50 -1.67
C ILE A 112 -0.24 31.72 -0.82
N ARG A 113 -0.93 31.50 0.31
CA ARG A 113 -1.24 32.56 1.29
C ARG A 113 -0.66 32.18 2.63
N ILE A 114 0.14 33.09 3.21
CA ILE A 114 0.67 32.92 4.57
C ILE A 114 -0.11 33.86 5.48
N ASP A 115 -0.87 33.28 6.40
CA ASP A 115 -1.69 33.99 7.37
C ASP A 115 -1.13 33.80 8.78
N VAL A 116 -1.43 34.73 9.68
CA VAL A 116 -1.10 34.60 11.11
C VAL A 116 -2.40 34.39 11.87
N LEU A 117 -2.60 33.19 12.40
CA LEU A 117 -3.79 32.79 13.15
C LEU A 117 -3.40 32.47 14.59
N GLY A 118 -3.96 33.21 15.56
CA GLY A 118 -3.71 32.97 16.99
C GLY A 118 -2.24 33.07 17.41
N GLY A 119 -1.38 33.76 16.65
CA GLY A 119 0.06 33.88 16.89
C GLY A 119 0.92 32.80 16.22
N THR A 120 0.32 31.87 15.45
CA THR A 120 1.02 30.85 14.66
C THR A 120 0.88 31.18 13.17
N GLN A 121 1.97 31.02 12.41
CA GLN A 121 1.93 31.19 10.96
C GLN A 121 1.29 29.94 10.33
N VAL A 122 0.42 30.15 9.35
CA VAL A 122 -0.28 29.10 8.61
C VAL A 122 -0.07 29.37 7.13
N ALA A 123 0.31 28.35 6.36
CA ALA A 123 0.38 28.42 4.91
C ALA A 123 -0.86 27.75 4.32
N THR A 124 -1.51 28.43 3.39
CA THR A 124 -2.55 27.89 2.52
C THR A 124 -1.94 27.60 1.17
N VAL A 125 -1.87 26.34 0.78
CA VAL A 125 -1.37 25.89 -0.52
C VAL A 125 -2.50 25.11 -1.20
N ARG A 126 -2.98 25.60 -2.36
CA ARG A 126 -4.11 24.97 -3.10
C ARG A 126 -5.33 24.70 -2.19
N GLU A 127 -5.79 25.71 -1.47
CA GLU A 127 -6.90 25.64 -0.48
C GLU A 127 -6.65 24.73 0.74
N ARG A 128 -5.50 24.06 0.85
CA ARG A 128 -5.11 23.28 2.03
C ARG A 128 -4.33 24.15 3.02
N ARG A 129 -4.90 24.38 4.20
CA ARG A 129 -4.25 25.10 5.31
C ARG A 129 -3.38 24.16 6.12
N MET A 130 -2.16 24.63 6.41
CA MET A 130 -1.12 23.84 7.06
C MET A 130 -0.32 24.73 8.00
N PRO A 131 0.09 24.24 9.19
CA PRO A 131 1.01 24.98 10.04
C PRO A 131 2.30 25.32 9.27
N LEU A 132 2.76 26.56 9.35
CA LEU A 132 4.01 27.00 8.74
C LEU A 132 5.11 27.00 9.80
N LEU A 133 6.16 26.24 9.54
CA LEU A 133 7.36 26.15 10.36
C LEU A 133 8.56 26.72 9.60
N ALA A 134 9.19 27.76 10.12
CA ALA A 134 10.42 28.29 9.53
C ALA A 134 11.64 27.52 10.06
N LEU A 135 12.38 26.87 9.16
CA LEU A 135 13.55 26.06 9.54
C LEU A 135 14.60 26.88 10.30
N ALA A 136 14.86 28.11 9.84
CA ALA A 136 15.79 29.02 10.51
C ALA A 136 15.38 29.32 11.97
N ASN A 137 14.09 29.54 12.22
CA ASN A 137 13.58 29.85 13.56
C ASN A 137 13.67 28.62 14.47
N LEU A 138 13.28 27.45 13.95
CA LEU A 138 13.34 26.19 14.70
C LEU A 138 14.76 25.84 15.13
N LEU A 139 15.74 26.10 14.26
CA LEU A 139 17.16 25.79 14.51
C LEU A 139 17.92 26.95 15.18
N GLY A 140 17.28 28.09 15.42
CA GLY A 140 17.93 29.28 16.00
C GLY A 140 19.03 29.87 15.09
N ILE A 141 18.89 29.74 13.76
CA ILE A 141 19.86 30.25 12.79
C ILE A 141 19.65 31.75 12.60
N GLU A 142 20.67 32.54 12.93
CA GLU A 142 20.64 33.98 12.69
C GLU A 142 20.56 34.28 11.19
N ARG A 143 19.46 34.91 10.80
CA ARG A 143 19.28 35.45 9.45
C ARG A 143 20.05 36.77 9.34
N GLY A 144 20.98 36.84 8.38
CA GLY A 144 21.75 38.06 8.15
C GLY A 144 20.88 39.22 7.63
N PRO A 145 21.31 40.48 7.76
CA PRO A 145 20.54 41.70 7.43
C PRO A 145 20.18 41.88 5.94
N ARG A 146 20.41 40.87 5.09
CA ARG A 146 20.06 40.85 3.66
C ARG A 146 18.83 39.99 3.34
N SER A 147 18.24 39.33 4.33
CA SER A 147 17.08 38.44 4.17
C SER A 147 15.73 39.15 4.29
N ASP A 148 15.70 40.36 4.84
CA ASP A 148 14.48 41.17 4.98
C ASP A 148 14.25 42.13 3.79
N GLN A 149 15.18 42.19 2.82
CA GLN A 149 15.17 43.17 1.71
C GLN A 149 15.09 42.55 0.31
N HIS A 150 14.79 41.26 0.20
CA HIS A 150 14.33 40.71 -1.07
C HIS A 150 12.83 40.48 -0.96
N GLY A 151 12.04 41.18 -1.77
CA GLY A 151 10.72 40.70 -2.19
C GLY A 151 10.84 39.43 -3.04
N GLY A 152 11.52 38.43 -2.49
CA GLY A 152 11.93 37.19 -3.13
C GLY A 152 11.20 36.04 -2.47
N SER A 153 10.40 35.37 -3.29
CA SER A 153 9.60 34.19 -2.97
C SER A 153 10.23 33.26 -1.94
N GLN A 154 9.55 33.03 -0.83
CA GLN A 154 9.89 32.00 0.14
C GLN A 154 9.66 30.61 -0.46
N MET A 155 10.60 29.67 -0.28
CA MET A 155 10.40 28.28 -0.66
C MET A 155 9.78 27.51 0.50
N LEU A 156 8.72 26.77 0.22
CA LEU A 156 8.04 25.90 1.17
C LEU A 156 8.21 24.45 0.72
N VAL A 157 8.69 23.61 1.64
CA VAL A 157 8.69 22.16 1.49
C VAL A 157 7.49 21.64 2.27
N ILE A 158 6.54 21.02 1.59
CA ILE A 158 5.36 20.44 2.22
C ILE A 158 5.75 19.07 2.75
N VAL A 159 5.78 18.93 4.08
CA VAL A 159 6.28 17.74 4.77
C VAL A 159 5.11 16.96 5.35
N GLY A 160 5.01 15.69 4.97
CA GLY A 160 4.05 14.73 5.49
C GLY A 160 4.62 13.93 6.67
N VAL A 161 3.84 13.82 7.74
CA VAL A 161 4.11 12.98 8.92
C VAL A 161 2.84 12.19 9.29
N SER A 162 2.94 11.22 10.20
CA SER A 162 1.82 10.34 10.57
C SER A 162 0.58 11.09 11.06
N GLU A 163 0.76 12.23 11.74
CA GLU A 163 -0.32 13.01 12.35
C GLU A 163 -0.92 14.07 11.42
N GLY A 164 -0.33 14.30 10.24
CA GLY A 164 -0.75 15.34 9.31
C GLY A 164 0.43 15.90 8.51
N SER A 165 0.26 17.10 7.95
CA SER A 165 1.32 17.72 7.15
C SER A 165 1.54 19.17 7.58
N TYR A 166 2.74 19.67 7.39
CA TYR A 166 3.10 21.07 7.66
C TYR A 166 3.99 21.65 6.56
N ALA A 167 3.94 22.97 6.41
CA ALA A 167 4.80 23.68 5.47
C ALA A 167 6.12 24.03 6.18
N LEU A 168 7.24 23.55 5.66
CA LEU A 168 8.58 23.89 6.13
C LEU A 168 9.18 24.97 5.24
N ALA A 169 9.30 26.17 5.79
CA ALA A 169 9.93 27.30 5.14
C ALA A 169 11.46 27.18 5.16
N VAL A 170 12.06 27.17 3.96
CA VAL A 170 13.50 27.09 3.73
C VAL A 170 13.97 28.24 2.82
N ASP A 171 15.25 28.56 2.86
CA ASP A 171 15.79 29.65 2.04
C ASP A 171 16.00 29.19 0.59
N THR A 172 16.45 27.94 0.40
CA THR A 172 16.67 27.34 -0.91
C THR A 172 16.47 25.83 -0.88
N VAL A 173 16.02 25.27 -2.00
CA VAL A 173 16.09 23.83 -2.30
C VAL A 173 17.17 23.65 -3.36
N LEU A 174 18.12 22.74 -3.11
CA LEU A 174 19.33 22.60 -3.92
C LEU A 174 19.21 21.43 -4.90
N ASP A 175 19.32 20.19 -4.41
CA ASP A 175 19.36 19.00 -5.27
C ASP A 175 18.82 17.77 -4.52
N ASN A 176 18.57 16.69 -5.27
CA ASN A 176 18.28 15.36 -4.76
C ASN A 176 19.57 14.53 -4.74
N GLU A 177 19.95 14.04 -3.57
CA GLU A 177 21.16 13.24 -3.39
C GLU A 177 20.85 11.91 -2.69
N GLU A 178 21.57 10.87 -3.09
CA GLU A 178 21.62 9.61 -2.35
C GLU A 178 22.69 9.70 -1.26
N LEU A 179 22.26 9.86 -0.02
CA LEU A 179 23.13 10.17 1.10
C LEU A 179 23.31 8.95 2.01
N VAL A 180 24.56 8.67 2.36
CA VAL A 180 24.88 7.68 3.39
C VAL A 180 24.67 8.30 4.76
N ILE A 181 23.68 7.81 5.50
CA ILE A 181 23.34 8.33 6.82
C ILE A 181 24.03 7.50 7.91
N LYS A 182 24.63 8.22 8.87
CA LYS A 182 25.21 7.67 10.08
C LYS A 182 24.55 8.33 11.28
N PRO A 183 24.43 7.64 12.43
CA PRO A 183 23.96 8.30 13.65
C PRO A 183 24.89 9.47 14.00
N ALA A 184 24.31 10.60 14.38
CA ALA A 184 25.05 11.72 14.95
C ALA A 184 25.42 11.42 16.42
N SER A 185 26.15 12.34 17.07
CA SER A 185 26.46 12.15 18.49
C SER A 185 25.18 12.09 19.33
N PRO A 186 25.14 11.32 20.44
CA PRO A 186 23.96 11.20 21.29
C PRO A 186 23.41 12.55 21.77
N ALA A 187 24.28 13.54 22.00
CA ALA A 187 23.87 14.90 22.38
C ALA A 187 23.06 15.59 21.27
N VAL A 188 23.44 15.40 20.00
CA VAL A 188 22.71 15.94 18.84
C VAL A 188 21.39 15.20 18.65
N MET A 189 21.39 13.86 18.72
CA MET A 189 20.18 13.05 18.56
C MET A 189 19.14 13.35 19.66
N THR A 190 19.59 13.68 20.88
CA THR A 190 18.69 14.00 22.01
C THR A 190 17.85 15.27 21.78
N THR A 191 18.23 16.13 20.83
CA THR A 191 17.44 17.31 20.48
C THR A 191 16.10 16.97 19.83
N GLY A 192 15.96 15.77 19.24
CA GLY A 192 14.75 15.36 18.53
C GLY A 192 14.54 16.07 17.18
N LEU A 193 15.53 16.84 16.70
CA LEU A 193 15.45 17.57 15.43
C LEU A 193 16.13 16.86 14.26
N TYR A 194 16.98 15.88 14.56
CA TYR A 194 17.85 15.23 13.59
C TYR A 194 17.78 13.71 13.70
N ALA A 195 17.71 13.03 12.56
CA ALA A 195 17.71 11.58 12.46
C ALA A 195 19.09 10.99 12.13
N GLY A 196 20.06 11.85 11.80
CA GLY A 196 21.43 11.43 11.55
C GLY A 196 22.29 12.52 10.96
N GLN A 197 23.49 12.13 10.54
CA GLN A 197 24.46 12.96 9.85
C GLN A 197 24.99 12.25 8.62
N THR A 198 25.49 13.03 7.68
CA THR A 198 26.15 12.54 6.46
C THR A 198 27.32 13.43 6.08
N LEU A 199 28.23 12.87 5.29
CA LEU A 199 29.33 13.60 4.67
C LEU A 199 29.25 13.33 3.16
N PRO A 200 28.63 14.24 2.39
CA PRO A 200 28.56 14.14 0.94
C PRO A 200 29.93 14.35 0.30
N ASP A 201 30.03 14.08 -1.00
CA ASP A 201 31.25 14.26 -1.79
C ASP A 201 31.76 15.72 -1.82
N SER A 202 30.88 16.67 -1.50
CA SER A 202 31.24 18.09 -1.29
C SER A 202 32.18 18.32 -0.10
N GLY A 203 32.34 17.33 0.78
CA GLY A 203 33.22 17.40 1.96
C GLY A 203 32.67 18.23 3.12
N LEU A 204 31.45 18.76 3.00
CA LEU A 204 30.78 19.53 4.05
C LEU A 204 29.76 18.65 4.79
N PRO A 205 29.92 18.39 6.11
CA PRO A 205 28.96 17.61 6.86
C PRO A 205 27.56 18.22 6.83
N MET A 206 26.53 17.38 6.68
CA MET A 206 25.13 17.77 6.73
C MET A 206 24.37 16.91 7.74
N LEU A 207 23.33 17.50 8.34
CA LEU A 207 22.41 16.77 9.23
C LEU A 207 21.15 16.39 8.46
N LEU A 208 20.67 15.16 8.71
CA LEU A 208 19.37 14.69 8.24
C LEU A 208 18.31 15.16 9.23
N LEU A 209 17.33 15.91 8.75
CA LEU A 209 16.22 16.41 9.57
C LEU A 209 15.25 15.28 9.91
N ASP A 210 14.84 15.24 11.18
CA ASP A 210 13.74 14.39 11.63
C ASP A 210 12.41 15.13 11.42
N CYS A 211 11.67 14.77 10.38
CA CYS A 211 10.44 15.46 10.00
C CYS A 211 9.35 15.35 11.06
N ALA A 212 9.21 14.18 11.70
CA ALA A 212 8.26 13.94 12.77
C ALA A 212 8.74 14.59 14.09
N GLY A 213 10.04 14.44 14.37
CA GLY A 213 10.70 15.08 15.51
C GLY A 213 10.58 16.60 15.48
N MET A 214 10.79 17.24 14.32
CA MET A 214 10.61 18.69 14.13
C MET A 214 9.16 19.13 14.40
N ALA A 215 8.16 18.38 13.93
CA ALA A 215 6.75 18.67 14.22
C ALA A 215 6.44 18.58 15.73
N SER A 216 7.00 17.57 16.39
CA SER A 216 6.85 17.35 17.84
C SER A 216 7.52 18.48 18.65
N VAL A 217 8.77 18.84 18.33
CA VAL A 217 9.52 19.92 19.02
C VAL A 217 8.85 21.28 18.79
N ALA A 218 8.31 21.53 17.59
CA ALA A 218 7.56 22.73 17.28
C ALA A 218 6.17 22.77 17.94
N GLY A 219 5.74 21.67 18.59
CA GLY A 219 4.44 21.58 19.25
C GLY A 219 3.27 21.68 18.25
N LEU A 220 3.47 21.19 17.02
CA LEU A 220 2.43 21.27 15.99
C LEU A 220 1.22 20.45 16.41
N ASN A 221 0.08 21.12 16.48
CA ASN A 221 -1.21 20.48 16.70
C ASN A 221 -1.94 20.40 15.37
N PHE A 222 -1.83 19.25 14.69
CA PHE A 222 -2.56 18.94 13.46
C PHE A 222 -4.09 18.83 13.67
N ASN A 223 -4.54 18.98 14.92
CA ASN A 223 -5.95 18.89 15.35
C ASN A 223 -6.60 20.27 15.61
N ARG A 224 -5.92 21.40 15.32
CA ARG A 224 -6.38 22.75 15.69
C ARG A 224 -7.12 23.55 14.61
N ASP A 225 -7.34 23.01 13.41
CA ASP A 225 -8.20 23.62 12.39
C ASP A 225 -9.58 22.94 12.26
N ALA A 226 -10.08 22.42 13.37
CA ALA A 226 -11.50 22.12 13.55
C ALA A 226 -12.09 23.08 14.60
N GLY A 227 -12.37 24.32 14.18
CA GLY A 227 -13.32 25.19 14.88
C GLY A 227 -12.78 26.50 15.46
N GLN A 228 -13.06 27.60 14.75
CA GLN A 228 -13.64 28.85 15.27
C GLN A 228 -13.94 29.77 14.06
N GLY A 229 -15.22 30.02 13.79
CA GLY A 229 -15.71 30.65 12.56
C GLY A 229 -16.21 32.09 12.70
N PHE A 230 -16.64 32.65 11.56
CA PHE A 230 -17.70 33.65 11.45
C PHE A 230 -18.47 33.44 10.13
N ASP A 231 -19.78 33.21 10.30
CA ASP A 231 -20.93 33.34 9.39
C ASP A 231 -20.84 32.89 7.91
N GLU A 232 -21.37 31.69 7.61
CA GLU A 232 -22.70 31.52 6.98
C GLU A 232 -23.01 30.02 6.73
N ALA A 233 -24.18 29.58 7.25
CA ALA A 233 -24.97 28.38 6.94
C ALA A 233 -24.37 26.95 7.10
N GLU A 234 -25.22 26.06 7.62
CA GLU A 234 -24.99 24.63 7.91
C GLU A 234 -24.48 23.82 6.70
N GLU A 235 -23.36 23.11 6.85
CA GLU A 235 -23.14 21.82 6.18
C GLU A 235 -22.13 20.96 6.97
N ALA A 236 -22.45 19.67 7.06
CA ALA A 236 -21.80 18.69 7.92
C ALA A 236 -20.30 18.53 7.63
N ALA A 237 -19.48 18.30 8.67
CA ALA A 237 -18.04 18.08 8.52
C ALA A 237 -17.75 16.88 7.59
N GLU A 238 -17.25 17.21 6.41
CA GLU A 238 -17.02 16.28 5.31
C GLU A 238 -15.59 15.70 5.40
N ALA A 239 -15.48 14.39 5.70
CA ALA A 239 -14.25 13.59 5.51
C ALA A 239 -13.49 13.95 4.21
N PRO A 240 -12.15 13.98 4.21
CA PRO A 240 -11.36 14.28 3.01
C PRO A 240 -11.75 13.32 1.88
N GLY A 241 -12.07 13.87 0.70
CA GLY A 241 -12.51 13.10 -0.45
C GLY A 241 -11.43 12.15 -0.99
N VAL A 242 -11.85 11.11 -1.68
CA VAL A 242 -10.95 10.07 -2.20
C VAL A 242 -10.24 10.59 -3.46
N PRO A 243 -8.90 10.69 -3.52
CA PRO A 243 -8.21 11.08 -4.74
C PRO A 243 -8.33 10.00 -5.81
N ALA A 244 -8.52 10.41 -7.06
CA ALA A 244 -8.67 9.53 -8.21
C ALA A 244 -7.95 10.08 -9.44
N LEU A 245 -7.39 9.19 -10.25
CA LEU A 245 -6.83 9.52 -11.55
C LEU A 245 -7.96 9.56 -12.58
N LEU A 246 -8.14 10.71 -13.24
CA LEU A 246 -8.99 10.89 -14.41
C LEU A 246 -8.24 10.44 -15.66
N PHE A 247 -8.88 9.69 -16.56
CA PHE A 247 -8.30 9.19 -17.79
C PHE A 247 -9.35 9.03 -18.89
N ASN A 248 -8.89 9.00 -20.14
CA ASN A 248 -9.68 8.56 -21.28
C ASN A 248 -9.42 7.08 -21.54
N ASP A 249 -10.48 6.31 -21.70
CA ASP A 249 -10.41 4.87 -21.92
C ASP A 249 -10.42 4.53 -23.42
N LEU A 250 -10.12 3.28 -23.78
CA LEU A 250 -10.02 2.83 -25.17
C LEU A 250 -11.38 2.79 -25.89
N ASP A 251 -12.48 2.74 -25.15
CA ASP A 251 -13.86 2.85 -25.65
C ASP A 251 -14.31 4.31 -25.87
N GLY A 252 -13.44 5.28 -25.57
CA GLY A 252 -13.69 6.71 -25.71
C GLY A 252 -14.44 7.34 -24.54
N MET A 253 -14.74 6.57 -23.49
CA MET A 253 -15.35 7.11 -22.27
C MET A 253 -14.31 7.76 -21.36
N ARG A 254 -14.74 8.81 -20.65
CA ARG A 254 -13.94 9.46 -19.62
C ARG A 254 -14.22 8.78 -18.29
N ARG A 255 -13.17 8.27 -17.65
CA ARG A 255 -13.27 7.50 -16.41
C ARG A 255 -12.33 8.02 -15.33
N ALA A 256 -12.65 7.70 -14.08
CA ALA A 256 -11.77 7.91 -12.95
C ALA A 256 -11.50 6.59 -12.22
N VAL A 257 -10.32 6.45 -11.64
CA VAL A 257 -9.96 5.31 -10.79
C VAL A 257 -9.33 5.82 -9.49
N PRO A 258 -9.67 5.28 -8.30
CA PRO A 258 -9.03 5.69 -7.06
C PRO A 258 -7.52 5.57 -7.15
N LEU A 259 -6.80 6.64 -6.78
CA LEU A 259 -5.35 6.72 -6.96
C LEU A 259 -4.63 5.64 -6.12
N ALA A 260 -5.21 5.26 -4.99
CA ALA A 260 -4.69 4.19 -4.13
C ALA A 260 -4.63 2.81 -4.83
N ALA A 261 -5.45 2.59 -5.86
CA ALA A 261 -5.41 1.35 -6.64
C ALA A 261 -4.32 1.38 -7.73
N VAL A 262 -3.77 2.55 -8.06
CA VAL A 262 -2.79 2.74 -9.15
C VAL A 262 -1.38 2.75 -8.57
N ASP A 263 -0.60 1.71 -8.83
CA ASP A 263 0.83 1.66 -8.49
C ASP A 263 1.63 2.63 -9.38
N ARG A 264 1.35 2.60 -10.69
CA ARG A 264 1.98 3.49 -11.69
C ARG A 264 1.28 3.43 -13.04
N VAL A 265 1.58 4.42 -13.89
CA VAL A 265 1.18 4.46 -15.30
C VAL A 265 2.40 4.15 -16.16
N GLU A 266 2.28 3.20 -17.07
CA GLU A 266 3.36 2.78 -17.96
C GLU A 266 2.93 2.91 -19.42
N GLN A 267 3.89 3.24 -20.29
CA GLN A 267 3.67 3.21 -21.72
C GLN A 267 4.39 2.02 -22.33
N VAL A 268 3.62 1.16 -23.01
CA VAL A 268 4.10 -0.13 -23.53
C VAL A 268 3.93 -0.20 -25.05
N SER A 269 4.74 -1.05 -25.68
CA SER A 269 4.58 -1.39 -27.09
C SER A 269 3.42 -2.38 -27.26
N GLY A 270 2.64 -2.23 -28.33
CA GLY A 270 1.60 -3.21 -28.70
C GLY A 270 2.13 -4.62 -28.89
N GLU A 271 3.41 -4.78 -29.24
CA GLU A 271 4.06 -6.09 -29.38
C GLU A 271 4.20 -6.85 -28.05
N GLN A 272 4.18 -6.13 -26.93
CA GLN A 272 4.23 -6.69 -25.58
C GLN A 272 2.87 -7.23 -25.13
N VAL A 273 1.80 -6.92 -25.87
CA VAL A 273 0.44 -7.36 -25.56
C VAL A 273 0.05 -8.52 -26.47
N ARG A 274 -0.43 -9.62 -25.87
CA ARG A 274 -0.91 -10.79 -26.62
C ARG A 274 -2.16 -11.38 -25.99
N PHE A 275 -3.11 -11.80 -26.82
CA PHE A 275 -4.20 -12.64 -26.36
C PHE A 275 -3.70 -14.07 -26.16
N ALA A 276 -3.71 -14.55 -24.92
CA ALA A 276 -3.21 -15.87 -24.55
C ALA A 276 -3.97 -16.42 -23.33
N ALA A 277 -4.24 -17.73 -23.35
CA ALA A 277 -5.01 -18.41 -22.29
C ALA A 277 -6.39 -17.76 -22.00
N GLY A 278 -7.05 -17.26 -23.05
CA GLY A 278 -8.43 -16.74 -22.97
C GLY A 278 -8.56 -15.27 -22.54
N ARG A 279 -7.46 -14.54 -22.34
CA ARG A 279 -7.46 -13.09 -22.02
C ARG A 279 -6.25 -12.38 -22.62
N PHE A 280 -6.28 -11.05 -22.66
CA PHE A 280 -5.09 -10.28 -23.00
C PHE A 280 -4.08 -10.34 -21.87
N ARG A 281 -2.79 -10.40 -22.25
CA ARG A 281 -1.66 -10.44 -21.32
C ARG A 281 -0.58 -9.48 -21.79
N LEU A 282 0.04 -8.82 -20.81
CA LEU A 282 1.14 -7.88 -21.02
C LEU A 282 2.45 -8.49 -20.53
N ALA A 283 3.45 -8.55 -21.41
CA ALA A 283 4.82 -8.96 -21.08
C ALA A 283 5.67 -7.74 -20.74
N ILE A 284 6.02 -7.59 -19.47
CA ILE A 284 6.75 -6.43 -18.95
C ILE A 284 7.56 -6.80 -17.72
N ASP A 285 8.74 -6.19 -17.54
CA ASP A 285 9.67 -6.49 -16.45
C ASP A 285 10.00 -7.99 -16.28
N GLY A 286 10.03 -8.73 -17.40
CA GLY A 286 10.26 -10.19 -17.39
C GLY A 286 9.10 -11.02 -16.82
N ARG A 287 7.95 -10.40 -16.54
CA ARG A 287 6.72 -11.04 -16.04
C ARG A 287 5.62 -10.97 -17.11
N ILE A 288 4.60 -11.81 -16.93
CA ILE A 288 3.40 -11.79 -17.76
C ILE A 288 2.23 -11.47 -16.83
N LEU A 289 1.57 -10.34 -17.08
CA LEU A 289 0.44 -9.89 -16.28
C LEU A 289 -0.86 -9.98 -17.07
N PRO A 290 -2.01 -10.19 -16.41
CA PRO A 290 -3.29 -10.03 -17.07
C PRO A 290 -3.48 -8.55 -17.46
N LEU A 291 -4.00 -8.34 -18.67
CA LEU A 291 -4.34 -7.02 -19.20
C LEU A 291 -5.86 -6.94 -19.39
N ALA A 292 -6.51 -6.12 -18.56
CA ALA A 292 -7.88 -5.67 -18.71
C ALA A 292 -7.95 -4.45 -19.63
N ALA A 293 -9.10 -4.25 -20.27
CA ALA A 293 -9.38 -3.08 -21.08
C ALA A 293 -10.88 -2.96 -21.32
N GLN A 294 -11.35 -1.75 -21.59
CA GLN A 294 -12.66 -1.50 -22.15
C GLN A 294 -12.48 -0.84 -23.51
N GLY A 295 -12.64 -1.60 -24.58
CA GLY A 295 -12.38 -1.18 -25.95
C GLY A 295 -11.38 -2.07 -26.69
N GLU A 296 -11.08 -1.72 -27.94
CA GLU A 296 -10.18 -2.49 -28.80
C GLU A 296 -8.70 -2.18 -28.54
N ILE A 297 -7.93 -3.23 -28.21
CA ILE A 297 -6.49 -3.17 -28.02
C ILE A 297 -5.72 -3.44 -29.32
N GLU A 298 -6.27 -4.28 -30.21
CA GLU A 298 -5.58 -4.75 -31.41
C GLU A 298 -5.24 -3.61 -32.38
N GLY A 299 -4.06 -3.68 -33.00
CA GLY A 299 -3.60 -2.68 -33.98
C GLY A 299 -2.97 -1.42 -33.39
N ARG A 300 -2.98 -1.25 -32.06
CA ARG A 300 -2.32 -0.11 -31.39
C ARG A 300 -0.82 -0.35 -31.23
N HIS A 301 0.00 0.55 -31.77
CA HIS A 301 1.47 0.45 -31.66
C HIS A 301 2.01 0.80 -30.28
N ARG A 302 1.32 1.69 -29.56
CA ARG A 302 1.63 2.10 -28.18
C ARG A 302 0.34 2.12 -27.37
N LEU A 303 0.44 1.71 -26.12
CA LEU A 303 -0.67 1.68 -25.17
C LEU A 303 -0.20 2.31 -23.86
N ASN A 304 -1.06 3.12 -23.25
CA ASN A 304 -0.89 3.53 -21.87
C ASN A 304 -1.58 2.48 -20.99
N VAL A 305 -0.92 2.08 -19.92
CA VAL A 305 -1.36 0.98 -19.05
C VAL A 305 -1.27 1.45 -17.60
N LEU A 306 -2.38 1.34 -16.89
CA LEU A 306 -2.42 1.48 -15.44
C LEU A 306 -1.99 0.15 -14.81
N ARG A 307 -0.99 0.20 -13.94
CA ARG A 307 -0.63 -0.92 -13.06
C ARG A 307 -1.50 -0.84 -11.83
N LEU A 308 -2.52 -1.67 -11.78
CA LEU A 308 -3.39 -1.78 -10.63
C LEU A 308 -2.84 -2.84 -9.69
N LYS A 309 -2.73 -2.50 -8.41
CA LYS A 309 -2.18 -3.40 -7.41
C LYS A 309 -3.06 -3.45 -6.17
N ASP A 310 -3.27 -4.68 -5.71
CA ASP A 310 -3.77 -5.00 -4.37
C ASP A 310 -2.68 -5.76 -3.60
N ASP A 311 -2.86 -5.98 -2.30
CA ASP A 311 -1.88 -6.67 -1.44
C ASP A 311 -1.52 -8.08 -1.96
N MET A 312 -2.45 -8.71 -2.71
CA MET A 312 -2.38 -10.10 -3.14
C MET A 312 -2.22 -10.30 -4.65
N ALA A 313 -2.50 -9.28 -5.47
CA ALA A 313 -2.58 -9.44 -6.92
C ALA A 313 -2.21 -8.17 -7.69
N GLU A 314 -1.86 -8.36 -8.95
CA GLU A 314 -1.54 -7.27 -9.86
C GLU A 314 -2.24 -7.46 -11.20
N VAL A 315 -2.92 -6.40 -11.66
CA VAL A 315 -3.64 -6.36 -12.93
C VAL A 315 -3.21 -5.14 -13.71
N SER A 316 -2.95 -5.31 -15.01
CA SER A 316 -2.73 -4.19 -15.91
C SER A 316 -4.06 -3.77 -16.54
N TYR A 317 -4.33 -2.47 -16.66
CA TYR A 317 -5.52 -1.96 -17.33
C TYR A 317 -5.12 -0.99 -18.45
N ALA A 318 -5.45 -1.31 -19.70
CA ALA A 318 -5.12 -0.46 -20.84
C ALA A 318 -6.07 0.74 -20.93
N ILE A 319 -5.49 1.93 -21.10
CA ILE A 319 -6.20 3.21 -21.26
C ILE A 319 -5.70 3.92 -22.51
N ASP A 320 -6.46 4.89 -23.00
CA ASP A 320 -6.01 5.75 -24.10
C ASP A 320 -5.01 6.79 -23.57
N GLU A 321 -5.39 7.56 -22.55
CA GLU A 321 -4.56 8.62 -21.98
C GLU A 321 -4.91 8.91 -20.51
N ALA A 322 -3.88 9.09 -19.66
CA ALA A 322 -4.06 9.58 -18.29
C ALA A 322 -4.09 11.11 -18.29
N LEU A 323 -5.06 11.72 -17.59
CA LEU A 323 -5.34 13.15 -17.67
C LEU A 323 -4.84 13.92 -16.44
N ASP A 324 -5.52 13.79 -15.30
CA ASP A 324 -5.23 14.57 -14.08
C ASP A 324 -5.69 13.82 -12.82
N ILE A 325 -5.26 14.27 -11.64
CA ILE A 325 -5.70 13.74 -10.35
C ILE A 325 -6.77 14.66 -9.78
N ILE A 326 -7.96 14.12 -9.59
CA ILE A 326 -9.13 14.79 -9.02
C ILE A 326 -9.46 14.24 -7.64
N ILE A 327 -10.24 14.97 -6.86
CA ILE A 327 -10.90 14.43 -5.67
C ILE A 327 -12.29 13.96 -6.08
N LEU A 328 -12.62 12.69 -5.81
CA LEU A 328 -13.93 12.14 -6.12
C LEU A 328 -15.01 12.95 -5.38
N PRO A 329 -16.04 13.44 -6.10
CA PRO A 329 -17.19 14.06 -5.47
C PRO A 329 -17.96 13.02 -4.64
N ARG A 330 -18.73 13.51 -3.68
CA ARG A 330 -19.53 12.64 -2.80
C ARG A 330 -20.78 12.10 -3.46
N ASP A 331 -21.33 12.88 -4.39
CA ASP A 331 -22.50 12.52 -5.17
C ASP A 331 -22.09 11.66 -6.36
N ILE A 332 -21.83 10.38 -6.08
CA ILE A 332 -21.64 9.33 -7.08
C ILE A 332 -22.95 8.57 -7.21
N SER A 333 -23.51 8.50 -8.42
CA SER A 333 -24.67 7.66 -8.71
C SER A 333 -24.19 6.22 -8.91
N PRO A 334 -24.47 5.27 -8.01
CA PRO A 334 -23.93 3.92 -8.11
C PRO A 334 -24.53 3.17 -9.29
N ALA A 335 -23.73 2.30 -9.91
CA ALA A 335 -24.21 1.37 -10.91
C ALA A 335 -25.20 0.37 -10.28
N ARG A 336 -26.19 -0.07 -11.07
CA ARG A 336 -27.23 -1.02 -10.59
C ARG A 336 -26.87 -2.48 -10.83
N GLU A 337 -25.88 -2.73 -11.67
CA GLU A 337 -25.42 -4.07 -12.05
C GLU A 337 -23.91 -4.13 -11.86
N ALA A 338 -23.40 -5.31 -11.51
CA ALA A 338 -21.95 -5.53 -11.41
C ALA A 338 -21.33 -5.45 -12.81
N GLY A 339 -20.19 -4.77 -12.91
CA GLY A 339 -19.51 -4.54 -14.18
C GLY A 339 -18.32 -3.61 -14.03
N PRO A 340 -17.74 -3.13 -15.14
CA PRO A 340 -16.54 -2.29 -15.13
C PRO A 340 -16.77 -0.90 -14.49
N VAL A 341 -18.01 -0.50 -14.23
CA VAL A 341 -18.36 0.83 -13.72
C VAL A 341 -19.02 0.69 -12.35
N ALA A 342 -18.42 1.28 -11.31
CA ALA A 342 -18.95 1.30 -9.95
C ALA A 342 -20.04 2.38 -9.79
N GLY A 343 -19.93 3.45 -10.57
CA GLY A 343 -20.90 4.54 -10.57
C GLY A 343 -20.54 5.64 -11.56
N VAL A 344 -21.39 6.66 -11.64
CA VAL A 344 -21.22 7.82 -12.51
C VAL A 344 -21.26 9.08 -11.67
N MET A 345 -20.41 10.04 -12.00
CA MET A 345 -20.28 11.33 -11.32
C MET A 345 -20.16 12.46 -12.32
N LEU A 346 -20.33 13.69 -11.86
CA LEU A 346 -20.17 14.90 -12.67
C LEU A 346 -18.86 15.59 -12.27
N ILE A 347 -17.98 15.82 -13.25
CA ILE A 347 -16.74 16.59 -13.08
C ILE A 347 -16.76 17.71 -14.13
N ASP A 348 -16.67 18.96 -13.70
CA ASP A 348 -16.70 20.14 -14.59
C ASP A 348 -17.89 20.18 -15.59
N GLY A 349 -19.02 19.57 -15.22
CA GLY A 349 -20.22 19.51 -16.06
C GLY A 349 -20.24 18.34 -17.05
N GLU A 350 -19.22 17.49 -17.08
CA GLU A 350 -19.14 16.29 -17.89
C GLU A 350 -19.41 15.04 -17.05
N GLN A 351 -20.07 14.04 -17.64
CA GLN A 351 -20.27 12.74 -17.02
C GLN A 351 -18.96 11.95 -17.06
N VAL A 352 -18.53 11.47 -15.89
CA VAL A 352 -17.34 10.64 -15.72
C VAL A 352 -17.75 9.36 -15.01
N GLU A 353 -17.30 8.21 -15.51
CA GLU A 353 -17.55 6.92 -14.88
C GLU A 353 -16.46 6.59 -13.86
N LEU A 354 -16.82 6.01 -12.71
CA LEU A 354 -15.86 5.48 -11.75
C LEU A 354 -15.58 4.01 -12.10
N LEU A 355 -14.34 3.69 -12.44
CA LEU A 355 -13.90 2.32 -12.71
C LEU A 355 -14.08 1.46 -11.44
N ASP A 356 -14.77 0.34 -11.58
CA ASP A 356 -14.90 -0.65 -10.49
C ASP A 356 -13.65 -1.50 -10.40
N VAL A 357 -12.73 -1.09 -9.51
CA VAL A 357 -11.48 -1.81 -9.26
C VAL A 357 -11.75 -3.22 -8.73
N LEU A 358 -12.78 -3.42 -7.91
CA LEU A 358 -13.10 -4.74 -7.35
C LEU A 358 -13.52 -5.71 -8.46
N TRP A 359 -14.35 -5.24 -9.40
CA TRP A 359 -14.72 -6.01 -10.57
C TRP A 359 -13.51 -6.32 -11.46
N VAL A 360 -12.62 -5.34 -11.67
CA VAL A 360 -11.40 -5.56 -12.46
C VAL A 360 -10.53 -6.66 -11.85
N PHE A 361 -10.33 -6.66 -10.53
CA PHE A 361 -9.55 -7.71 -9.87
C PHE A 361 -10.26 -9.08 -9.90
N ASP A 362 -11.56 -9.13 -9.60
CA ASP A 362 -12.31 -10.41 -9.59
C ASP A 362 -12.30 -11.09 -10.97
N GLU A 363 -12.48 -10.32 -12.05
CA GLU A 363 -12.57 -10.85 -13.41
C GLU A 363 -11.17 -11.13 -14.02
N HIS A 364 -10.19 -10.25 -13.77
CA HIS A 364 -8.94 -10.25 -14.53
C HIS A 364 -7.70 -10.68 -13.74
N ALA A 365 -7.68 -10.65 -12.40
CA ALA A 365 -6.51 -11.09 -11.65
C ALA A 365 -6.17 -12.56 -11.94
N ASP A 366 -4.88 -12.87 -11.98
CA ASP A 366 -4.44 -14.26 -11.90
C ASP A 366 -4.56 -14.69 -10.43
N ARG A 367 -5.27 -15.80 -10.16
CA ARG A 367 -5.36 -16.34 -8.80
C ARG A 367 -4.02 -16.97 -8.43
N GLU A 368 -3.32 -16.40 -7.46
CA GLU A 368 -2.19 -17.09 -6.83
C GLU A 368 -2.70 -18.29 -6.00
N VAL A 369 -1.89 -19.34 -5.91
CA VAL A 369 -2.19 -20.48 -5.03
C VAL A 369 -1.96 -20.02 -3.60
N GLU A 370 -3.03 -19.70 -2.89
CA GLU A 370 -2.97 -19.28 -1.47
C GLU A 370 -2.30 -20.35 -0.60
N ASP A 371 -1.63 -19.93 0.49
CA ASP A 371 -1.08 -20.87 1.47
C ASP A 371 -2.17 -21.75 2.12
N ASP A 372 -3.44 -21.33 2.14
CA ASP A 372 -4.58 -22.13 2.62
C ASP A 372 -5.31 -22.92 1.50
N ALA A 373 -4.75 -22.92 0.29
CA ALA A 373 -5.33 -23.66 -0.83
C ALA A 373 -5.47 -25.16 -0.50
N PRO A 374 -6.54 -25.82 -0.99
CA PRO A 374 -6.81 -27.21 -0.68
C PRO A 374 -5.65 -28.10 -1.14
N LEU A 375 -5.09 -28.84 -0.19
CA LEU A 375 -3.97 -29.75 -0.47
C LEU A 375 -4.47 -31.02 -1.18
N CYS A 376 -4.01 -31.23 -2.41
CA CYS A 376 -4.20 -32.45 -3.17
C CYS A 376 -2.96 -33.36 -3.05
N LEU A 377 -3.15 -34.56 -2.49
CA LEU A 377 -2.12 -35.60 -2.45
C LEU A 377 -2.17 -36.45 -3.72
N ILE A 378 -1.11 -36.48 -4.52
CA ILE A 378 -0.92 -37.44 -5.60
C ILE A 378 -0.35 -38.73 -5.03
N SER A 379 -1.13 -39.82 -5.10
CA SER A 379 -0.75 -41.13 -4.58
C SER A 379 -0.34 -42.09 -5.70
N GLY A 380 0.83 -42.71 -5.55
CA GLY A 380 1.27 -43.82 -6.38
C GLY A 380 1.86 -43.48 -7.75
N ASP A 381 2.09 -42.19 -8.06
CA ASP A 381 2.65 -41.77 -9.36
C ASP A 381 3.53 -40.50 -9.23
N GLN A 382 4.55 -40.57 -8.37
CA GLN A 382 5.33 -39.40 -7.93
C GLN A 382 6.17 -38.74 -9.02
N ASP A 383 6.67 -39.54 -9.98
CA ASP A 383 7.50 -39.08 -11.11
C ASP A 383 6.88 -39.45 -12.47
N GLY A 384 5.65 -39.96 -12.48
CA GLY A 384 5.02 -40.43 -13.71
C GLY A 384 4.06 -39.43 -14.34
N TRP A 385 2.99 -39.95 -14.92
CA TRP A 385 2.10 -39.18 -15.78
C TRP A 385 1.32 -38.13 -14.98
N MET A 386 0.87 -38.45 -13.77
CA MET A 386 0.15 -37.52 -12.90
C MET A 386 1.04 -36.37 -12.44
N ALA A 387 2.29 -36.64 -12.08
CA ALA A 387 3.25 -35.60 -11.73
C ALA A 387 3.62 -34.70 -12.92
N SER A 388 3.71 -35.25 -14.13
CA SER A 388 4.10 -34.49 -15.32
C SER A 388 2.95 -33.69 -15.96
N PHE A 389 1.72 -34.24 -15.96
CA PHE A 389 0.60 -33.68 -16.71
C PHE A 389 -0.55 -33.18 -15.85
N VAL A 390 -0.77 -33.77 -14.67
CA VAL A 390 -1.90 -33.42 -13.81
C VAL A 390 -1.50 -32.43 -12.73
N ARG A 391 -0.32 -32.56 -12.14
CA ARG A 391 0.18 -31.60 -11.13
C ARG A 391 0.15 -30.15 -11.65
N PRO A 392 0.70 -29.79 -12.83
CA PRO A 392 0.64 -28.41 -13.30
C PRO A 392 -0.80 -27.92 -13.53
N LEU A 393 -1.68 -28.82 -13.96
CA LEU A 393 -3.11 -28.53 -14.13
C LEU A 393 -3.78 -28.20 -12.78
N LEU A 394 -3.49 -28.98 -11.74
CA LEU A 394 -4.05 -28.78 -10.40
C LEU A 394 -3.49 -27.52 -9.73
N GLU A 395 -2.19 -27.29 -9.84
CA GLU A 395 -1.54 -26.06 -9.36
C GLU A 395 -2.15 -24.84 -10.07
N SER A 396 -2.34 -24.90 -11.40
CA SER A 396 -3.04 -23.83 -12.15
C SER A 396 -4.52 -23.66 -11.78
N ALA A 397 -5.12 -24.66 -11.15
CA ALA A 397 -6.51 -24.62 -10.68
C ALA A 397 -6.62 -24.23 -9.20
N GLY A 398 -5.52 -23.79 -8.57
CA GLY A 398 -5.52 -23.30 -7.19
C GLY A 398 -5.35 -24.39 -6.13
N TYR A 399 -4.82 -25.56 -6.47
CA TYR A 399 -4.51 -26.60 -5.47
C TYR A 399 -3.03 -26.58 -5.09
N ARG A 400 -2.74 -26.76 -3.80
CA ARG A 400 -1.41 -27.19 -3.36
C ARG A 400 -1.25 -28.66 -3.69
N VAL A 401 -0.17 -29.06 -4.37
CA VAL A 401 0.00 -30.46 -4.81
C VAL A 401 1.26 -31.07 -4.21
N THR A 402 1.09 -32.18 -3.48
CA THR A 402 2.22 -32.94 -2.93
C THR A 402 2.14 -34.42 -3.27
N ALA A 403 3.29 -35.08 -3.31
CA ALA A 403 3.40 -36.54 -3.38
C ALA A 403 3.53 -37.20 -1.99
N HIS A 404 3.85 -36.40 -0.96
CA HIS A 404 4.06 -36.84 0.41
C HIS A 404 3.52 -35.78 1.39
N LEU A 405 2.74 -36.20 2.38
CA LEU A 405 2.27 -35.31 3.44
C LEU A 405 3.37 -35.11 4.49
N ALA A 406 3.57 -33.87 4.95
CA ALA A 406 4.39 -33.61 6.12
C ALA A 406 3.70 -34.11 7.41
N ALA A 407 4.47 -34.30 8.47
CA ALA A 407 3.93 -34.75 9.76
C ALA A 407 2.90 -33.72 10.30
N GLY A 408 1.65 -34.16 10.50
CA GLY A 408 0.55 -33.31 10.97
C GLY A 408 -0.22 -32.58 9.87
N GLU A 409 0.19 -32.71 8.61
CA GLU A 409 -0.51 -32.15 7.46
C GLU A 409 -1.61 -33.10 6.97
N THR A 410 -2.79 -32.56 6.60
CA THR A 410 -3.89 -33.39 6.09
C THR A 410 -4.27 -32.95 4.68
N ALA A 411 -4.43 -33.94 3.79
CA ALA A 411 -4.92 -33.66 2.45
C ALA A 411 -6.40 -33.25 2.48
N ALA A 412 -6.77 -32.26 1.67
CA ALA A 412 -8.18 -31.97 1.37
C ALA A 412 -8.77 -33.05 0.47
N VAL A 413 -7.98 -33.56 -0.48
CA VAL A 413 -8.37 -34.60 -1.45
C VAL A 413 -7.16 -35.45 -1.86
N VAL A 414 -7.39 -36.70 -2.25
CA VAL A 414 -6.36 -37.60 -2.77
C VAL A 414 -6.66 -37.92 -4.23
N LEU A 415 -5.68 -37.73 -5.10
CA LEU A 415 -5.73 -38.18 -6.49
C LEU A 415 -4.90 -39.45 -6.65
N SER A 416 -5.50 -40.49 -7.24
CA SER A 416 -4.87 -41.80 -7.37
C SER A 416 -5.22 -42.47 -8.72
N SER A 417 -4.35 -43.35 -9.21
CA SER A 417 -4.64 -44.18 -10.38
C SER A 417 -5.66 -45.29 -10.04
N GLU A 418 -6.42 -45.77 -11.01
CA GLU A 418 -7.39 -46.86 -10.83
C GLU A 418 -6.78 -48.11 -10.18
N ASP A 419 -5.53 -48.43 -10.53
CA ASP A 419 -4.79 -49.62 -10.04
C ASP A 419 -4.02 -49.39 -8.73
N ALA A 420 -3.98 -48.15 -8.21
CA ALA A 420 -3.19 -47.85 -7.02
C ALA A 420 -3.96 -48.19 -5.73
N PRO A 421 -3.29 -48.78 -4.73
CA PRO A 421 -3.91 -49.09 -3.45
C PRO A 421 -4.43 -47.81 -2.81
N THR A 422 -5.62 -47.87 -2.21
CA THR A 422 -6.16 -46.73 -1.45
C THR A 422 -5.17 -46.41 -0.32
N PRO A 423 -4.67 -45.17 -0.20
CA PRO A 423 -3.74 -44.83 0.87
C PRO A 423 -4.38 -45.09 2.25
N ALA A 424 -3.62 -45.70 3.15
CA ALA A 424 -4.10 -46.19 4.44
C ALA A 424 -4.59 -45.08 5.40
N ASP A 425 -4.18 -43.83 5.16
CA ASP A 425 -4.53 -42.63 5.94
C ASP A 425 -5.66 -41.78 5.33
N ALA A 426 -6.53 -42.36 4.49
CA ALA A 426 -7.57 -41.63 3.77
C ALA A 426 -8.73 -41.14 4.68
N SER A 427 -8.46 -40.14 5.53
CA SER A 427 -9.50 -39.25 6.08
C SER A 427 -10.04 -38.28 5.01
N ALA A 428 -9.33 -38.17 3.89
CA ALA A 428 -9.67 -37.31 2.76
C ALA A 428 -10.37 -38.11 1.64
N PRO A 429 -11.33 -37.49 0.94
CA PRO A 429 -11.96 -38.10 -0.22
C PRO A 429 -10.95 -38.43 -1.33
N VAL A 430 -11.19 -39.53 -2.04
CA VAL A 430 -10.31 -40.01 -3.12
C VAL A 430 -10.99 -39.82 -4.48
N VAL A 431 -10.26 -39.25 -5.43
CA VAL A 431 -10.62 -39.20 -6.85
C VAL A 431 -9.71 -40.15 -7.62
N ARG A 432 -10.30 -41.12 -8.32
CA ARG A 432 -9.57 -42.12 -9.09
C ARG A 432 -9.51 -41.75 -10.57
N LEU A 433 -8.34 -41.91 -11.18
CA LEU A 433 -8.14 -41.73 -12.61
C LEU A 433 -8.06 -43.07 -13.34
N ARG A 434 -8.95 -43.28 -14.31
CA ARG A 434 -8.94 -44.45 -15.21
C ARG A 434 -8.25 -44.15 -16.53
N ARG A 435 -7.57 -45.17 -17.08
CA ARG A 435 -6.80 -45.08 -18.33
C ARG A 435 -7.64 -45.25 -19.58
N ARG A 436 -8.73 -46.03 -19.51
CA ARG A 436 -9.65 -46.27 -20.64
C ARG A 436 -10.84 -45.34 -20.56
N ARG A 437 -11.38 -44.89 -21.70
CA ARG A 437 -12.52 -43.94 -21.78
C ARG A 437 -13.86 -44.52 -21.31
N ALA A 438 -14.08 -45.82 -21.50
CA ALA A 438 -15.28 -46.50 -21.04
C ALA A 438 -15.21 -46.77 -19.54
N ALA A 439 -16.25 -46.41 -18.81
CA ALA A 439 -16.43 -46.74 -17.39
C ALA A 439 -17.12 -48.11 -17.25
N LYS A 440 -16.79 -48.86 -16.19
CA LYS A 440 -17.57 -50.06 -15.83
C LYS A 440 -18.85 -49.64 -15.09
N ALA A 441 -19.84 -50.52 -15.01
CA ALA A 441 -21.03 -50.24 -14.20
C ALA A 441 -20.64 -50.04 -12.73
N GLY A 442 -21.02 -48.90 -12.14
CA GLY A 442 -20.68 -48.53 -10.76
C GLY A 442 -19.27 -47.94 -10.56
N ASP A 443 -18.55 -47.66 -11.65
CA ASP A 443 -17.22 -47.03 -11.62
C ASP A 443 -17.34 -45.50 -11.55
N ASP A 444 -16.93 -44.92 -10.42
CA ASP A 444 -16.94 -43.47 -10.18
C ASP A 444 -15.62 -42.78 -10.60
N SER A 445 -14.72 -43.50 -11.27
CA SER A 445 -13.44 -42.96 -11.71
C SER A 445 -13.54 -42.05 -12.94
N ILE A 446 -12.70 -41.03 -12.95
CA ILE A 446 -12.63 -40.01 -14.00
C ILE A 446 -11.66 -40.46 -15.07
N TYR A 447 -12.04 -40.26 -16.35
CA TYR A 447 -11.11 -40.49 -17.44
C TYR A 447 -9.90 -39.56 -17.30
N ARG A 448 -8.68 -40.11 -17.29
CA ARG A 448 -7.50 -39.29 -16.98
C ARG A 448 -7.28 -38.08 -17.91
N TYR A 449 -7.82 -38.09 -19.13
CA TYR A 449 -7.72 -36.95 -20.06
C TYR A 449 -8.95 -36.03 -20.06
N ASP A 450 -9.95 -36.29 -19.22
CA ASP A 450 -11.11 -35.42 -19.04
C ASP A 450 -10.81 -34.34 -18.00
N ARG A 451 -10.22 -33.24 -18.47
CA ARG A 451 -9.83 -32.09 -17.64
C ARG A 451 -11.03 -31.51 -16.86
N ALA A 452 -12.15 -31.31 -17.54
CA ALA A 452 -13.32 -30.69 -16.95
C ALA A 452 -13.95 -31.61 -15.89
N GLY A 453 -14.10 -32.90 -16.20
CA GLY A 453 -14.60 -33.89 -15.25
C GLY A 453 -13.70 -34.05 -14.03
N LEU A 454 -12.38 -33.97 -14.20
CA LEU A 454 -11.42 -34.06 -13.10
C LEU A 454 -11.54 -32.87 -12.14
N LEU A 455 -11.51 -31.64 -12.66
CA LEU A 455 -11.60 -30.43 -11.83
C LEU A 455 -12.93 -30.37 -11.08
N SER A 456 -14.05 -30.67 -11.76
CA SER A 456 -15.37 -30.71 -11.14
C SER A 456 -15.48 -31.78 -10.04
N ALA A 457 -14.90 -32.96 -10.25
CA ALA A 457 -14.89 -34.02 -9.25
C ALA A 457 -14.06 -33.65 -8.00
N LEU A 458 -12.91 -32.99 -8.18
CA LEU A 458 -12.08 -32.54 -7.07
C LEU A 458 -12.78 -31.46 -6.25
N GLU A 459 -13.36 -30.46 -6.90
CA GLU A 459 -14.09 -29.37 -6.27
C GLU A 459 -15.26 -29.89 -5.42
N ALA A 460 -16.08 -30.79 -5.98
CA ALA A 460 -17.21 -31.39 -5.26
C ALA A 460 -16.77 -32.18 -4.01
N ARG A 461 -15.62 -32.86 -4.07
CA ARG A 461 -15.08 -33.66 -2.96
C ARG A 461 -14.49 -32.78 -1.86
N VAL A 462 -13.81 -31.68 -2.22
CA VAL A 462 -13.30 -30.71 -1.25
C VAL A 462 -14.45 -29.99 -0.53
N ALA A 463 -15.47 -29.52 -1.27
CA ALA A 463 -16.64 -28.86 -0.70
C ALA A 463 -17.43 -29.78 0.26
N GLY A 464 -17.57 -31.07 -0.08
CA GLY A 464 -18.25 -32.05 0.77
C GLY A 464 -17.52 -32.39 2.10
N LYS A 465 -16.23 -32.05 2.22
CA LYS A 465 -15.45 -32.23 3.46
C LYS A 465 -15.56 -31.00 4.39
N ALA A 466 -15.71 -29.80 3.85
CA ALA A 466 -15.86 -28.56 4.62
C ALA A 466 -17.20 -28.44 5.36
N GLY A 467 -18.24 -29.15 4.90
CA GLY A 467 -19.58 -29.14 5.50
C GLY A 467 -19.87 -30.25 6.52
N ARG A 468 -18.86 -30.97 7.03
CA ARG A 468 -19.02 -32.11 7.95
C ARG A 468 -18.40 -31.90 9.32
#